data_AF-A0A131XJM9-F1
#
_entry.id   AF-A0A131XJM9-F1
#
_cell.length_a   1.000
_cell.length_b   1.000
_cell.length_c   1.000
_cell.angle_alpha   90.00
_cell.angle_beta   90.00
_cell.angle_gamma   90.00
#
_symmetry.space_group_name_H-M   'P 1'
#
loop_
_entity.id
_entity.type
_entity.pdbx_description
1 polymer ?
#
loop_
_entity_poly.entity_id
_entity_poly.type
_entity_poly.pdbx_seq_one_letter_code
_entity_poly.pdbx_strand_id
1 'polypeptide(L)'
;MKVTSSHMPYYVWSTLYFLALGDSEVTFVRHACRYKDNYVQEPLNVRNDCKRVTCQISDRTLTIEECAESAVGATCNLPKNFSKNRFPLCCASRTCDGRETIINGIITYYSAEGAAQLSDYPNFVRPTGKWTAPVKYILGACKNGKCRYANHSIYHETMLTTPCVSVKTYPGRNHIRVQECPTFPASRLTNCVKLNDGNKKDRYPNCCPLYMCPPGRQQRNTTFVVRTDTHQGMCRYGGNDFKDTLVTAEPCRTATCDVSRRRVTVKTCLDEEDLKWTGCKAVPPLEHRNGSHPLCCPDYICPDMKVDRLPKPLAHAGQFVSDVCIFRERYFRRDLYTDDTCEKWTCHAKEKVVDVYTCDFTIPKTEPDCTLEFKNRSKPYPDCCLRK
;
A
#
# COMPACT_ATOMS: atom_id res chain seq x y z
N MET A 1 38.00 -60.61 1.38
CA MET A 1 38.24 -59.27 0.76
C MET A 1 36.97 -58.45 0.90
N LYS A 2 37.06 -57.25 1.51
CA LYS A 2 36.11 -56.10 1.51
C LYS A 2 34.66 -56.39 1.98
N VAL A 3 34.16 -55.93 3.15
CA VAL A 3 33.81 -54.52 3.54
C VAL A 3 32.86 -53.93 2.48
N THR A 4 31.57 -53.59 2.67
CA THR A 4 30.79 -53.12 3.83
C THR A 4 29.29 -53.01 3.48
N SER A 5 28.39 -53.00 4.48
CA SER A 5 27.37 -51.95 4.78
C SER A 5 26.65 -51.30 3.58
N SER A 6 25.35 -51.05 3.49
CA SER A 6 24.18 -51.04 4.40
C SER A 6 23.03 -50.33 3.65
N HIS A 7 21.80 -50.52 4.14
CA HIS A 7 20.60 -49.68 3.94
C HIS A 7 19.79 -49.80 2.62
N MET A 8 18.71 -50.59 2.70
CA MET A 8 17.36 -50.12 2.35
C MET A 8 17.01 -48.90 3.23
N PRO A 9 16.16 -47.91 2.84
CA PRO A 9 14.75 -48.24 2.52
C PRO A 9 13.89 -47.20 1.73
N TYR A 10 12.60 -47.53 1.57
CA TYR A 10 11.42 -46.64 1.39
C TYR A 10 11.36 -45.65 0.21
N TYR A 11 10.67 -46.08 -0.85
CA TYR A 11 9.92 -45.17 -1.73
C TYR A 11 8.72 -44.60 -0.98
N VAL A 12 8.91 -43.48 -0.29
CA VAL A 12 7.80 -42.63 0.16
C VAL A 12 7.32 -41.84 -1.05
N TRP A 13 6.05 -42.04 -1.41
CA TRP A 13 5.32 -41.18 -2.32
C TRP A 13 5.35 -39.76 -1.77
N SER A 14 6.21 -38.92 -2.34
CA SER A 14 6.12 -37.46 -2.21
C SER A 14 4.86 -37.01 -2.94
N THR A 15 3.71 -37.09 -2.29
CA THR A 15 2.56 -36.26 -2.63
C THR A 15 3.04 -34.81 -2.57
N LEU A 16 3.30 -34.26 -3.76
CA LEU A 16 3.43 -32.84 -4.00
C LEU A 16 2.16 -32.18 -3.46
N TYR A 17 2.27 -31.69 -2.22
CA TYR A 17 1.38 -30.66 -1.70
C TYR A 17 1.50 -29.49 -2.68
N PHE A 18 0.54 -29.41 -3.60
CA PHE A 18 0.16 -28.16 -4.24
C PHE A 18 -0.38 -27.25 -3.14
N LEU A 19 0.55 -26.65 -2.38
CA LEU A 19 0.26 -25.39 -1.71
C LEU A 19 -0.20 -24.45 -2.82
N ALA A 20 -1.46 -24.03 -2.73
CA ALA A 20 -2.03 -22.94 -3.49
C ALA A 20 -1.20 -21.67 -3.22
N LEU A 21 -0.06 -21.56 -3.92
CA LEU A 21 0.82 -20.41 -3.93
C LEU A 21 0.13 -19.35 -4.79
N GLY A 22 -0.42 -18.35 -4.11
CA GLY A 22 -1.19 -17.28 -4.73
C GLY A 22 -0.45 -16.53 -5.83
N ASP A 23 -1.19 -16.20 -6.89
CA ASP A 23 -1.18 -14.92 -7.60
C ASP A 23 0.17 -14.33 -8.05
N SER A 24 1.22 -15.11 -8.30
CA SER A 24 2.44 -14.59 -8.95
C SER A 24 2.63 -15.11 -10.38
N GLU A 25 1.60 -14.94 -11.20
CA GLU A 25 1.75 -15.02 -12.67
C GLU A 25 2.61 -13.87 -13.23
N VAL A 26 2.82 -12.79 -12.47
CA VAL A 26 3.51 -11.57 -12.94
C VAL A 26 4.71 -11.23 -12.06
N THR A 27 5.84 -10.90 -12.69
CA THR A 27 7.00 -10.28 -12.03
C THR A 27 7.68 -9.27 -12.94
N PHE A 28 8.17 -8.15 -12.40
CA PHE A 28 8.92 -7.14 -13.15
C PHE A 28 10.42 -7.45 -13.08
N VAL A 29 11.06 -7.70 -14.22
CA VAL A 29 12.50 -7.95 -14.31
C VAL A 29 13.20 -6.75 -14.96
N ARG A 30 14.52 -6.65 -14.82
CA ARG A 30 15.33 -5.46 -15.20
C ARG A 30 14.93 -4.76 -16.51
N HIS A 31 14.55 -5.50 -17.56
CA HIS A 31 14.20 -4.95 -18.87
C HIS A 31 12.88 -5.47 -19.44
N ALA A 32 12.05 -6.16 -18.66
CA ALA A 32 10.81 -6.76 -19.16
C ALA A 32 9.83 -7.03 -18.02
N CYS A 33 8.57 -7.26 -18.37
CA CYS A 33 7.60 -7.84 -17.45
C CYS A 33 7.47 -9.32 -17.78
N ARG A 34 7.67 -10.20 -16.80
CA ARG A 34 7.38 -11.62 -16.95
C ARG A 34 5.90 -11.87 -16.66
N TYR A 35 5.20 -12.51 -17.59
CA TYR A 35 3.84 -13.02 -17.44
C TYR A 35 3.82 -14.52 -17.75
N LYS A 36 3.54 -15.36 -16.76
CA LYS A 36 3.73 -16.81 -16.81
C LYS A 36 5.16 -17.13 -17.28
N ASP A 37 5.30 -17.76 -18.43
CA ASP A 37 6.59 -18.12 -19.04
C ASP A 37 7.07 -17.12 -20.11
N ASN A 38 6.35 -16.02 -20.32
CA ASN A 38 6.68 -15.03 -21.35
C ASN A 38 7.36 -13.79 -20.76
N TYR A 39 8.43 -13.34 -21.41
CA TYR A 39 9.05 -12.03 -21.13
C TYR A 39 8.53 -10.99 -22.13
N VAL A 40 7.82 -10.00 -21.61
CA VAL A 40 7.12 -8.98 -22.38
C VAL A 40 7.89 -7.67 -22.30
N GLN A 41 8.47 -7.25 -23.42
CA GLN A 41 9.11 -5.93 -23.58
C GLN A 41 8.23 -4.99 -24.41
N GLU A 42 7.54 -5.55 -25.40
CA GLU A 42 6.59 -4.88 -26.28
C GLU A 42 5.21 -5.53 -26.17
N PRO A 43 4.13 -4.87 -26.63
CA PRO A 43 2.78 -5.46 -26.61
C PRO A 43 2.73 -6.85 -27.26
N LEU A 44 2.50 -7.89 -26.45
CA LEU A 44 2.42 -9.28 -26.86
C LEU A 44 0.95 -9.70 -27.03
N ASN A 45 0.59 -10.25 -28.20
CA ASN A 45 -0.70 -10.91 -28.38
C ASN A 45 -0.54 -12.41 -28.13
N VAL A 46 -1.05 -12.90 -27.00
CA VAL A 46 -1.02 -14.33 -26.65
C VAL A 46 -2.14 -15.02 -27.42
N ARG A 47 -1.80 -15.61 -28.57
CA ARG A 47 -2.78 -16.12 -29.55
C ARG A 47 -3.67 -17.22 -28.97
N ASN A 48 -3.10 -18.14 -28.20
CA ASN A 48 -3.84 -19.28 -27.63
C ASN A 48 -4.88 -18.85 -26.59
N ASP A 49 -4.65 -17.72 -25.92
CA ASP A 49 -5.51 -17.24 -24.83
C ASP A 49 -6.40 -16.05 -25.26
N CYS A 50 -6.28 -15.57 -26.51
CA CYS A 50 -6.88 -14.33 -27.01
C CYS A 50 -6.68 -13.15 -26.03
N LYS A 51 -5.44 -12.90 -25.61
CA LYS A 51 -5.08 -11.79 -24.72
C LYS A 51 -4.06 -10.86 -25.35
N ARG A 52 -4.05 -9.60 -24.92
CA ARG A 52 -2.97 -8.66 -25.17
C ARG A 52 -2.30 -8.27 -23.87
N VAL A 53 -1.00 -8.54 -23.76
CA VAL A 53 -0.18 -8.18 -22.60
C VAL A 53 0.71 -7.02 -23.01
N THR A 54 0.66 -5.92 -22.29
CA THR A 54 1.49 -4.73 -22.51
C THR A 54 2.32 -4.48 -21.27
N CYS A 55 3.63 -4.39 -21.44
CA CYS A 55 4.57 -4.03 -20.37
C CYS A 55 5.04 -2.60 -20.55
N GLN A 56 5.03 -1.82 -19.47
CA GLN A 56 5.70 -0.54 -19.38
C GLN A 56 6.65 -0.60 -18.19
N ILE A 57 7.86 -1.08 -18.45
CA ILE A 57 8.82 -1.43 -17.40
C ILE A 57 9.35 -0.21 -16.63
N SER A 58 9.43 0.97 -17.28
CA SER A 58 9.81 2.23 -16.64
C SER A 58 8.90 2.56 -15.45
N ASP A 59 7.62 2.21 -15.58
CA ASP A 59 6.58 2.50 -14.61
C ASP A 59 6.25 1.24 -13.78
N ARG A 60 6.96 0.13 -14.04
CA ARG A 60 6.68 -1.21 -13.52
C ARG A 60 5.21 -1.54 -13.57
N THR A 61 4.60 -1.31 -14.72
CA THR A 61 3.20 -1.63 -14.96
C THR A 61 3.09 -2.71 -16.04
N LEU A 62 2.23 -3.68 -15.78
CA LEU A 62 1.86 -4.69 -16.75
C LEU A 62 0.34 -4.70 -16.86
N THR A 63 -0.13 -4.65 -18.10
CA THR A 63 -1.54 -4.57 -18.43
C THR A 63 -1.92 -5.79 -19.26
N ILE A 64 -2.94 -6.53 -18.83
CA ILE A 64 -3.49 -7.67 -19.55
C ILE A 64 -4.90 -7.29 -20.00
N GLU A 65 -5.13 -7.25 -21.29
CA GLU A 65 -6.47 -7.11 -21.87
C GLU A 65 -6.94 -8.47 -22.38
N GLU A 66 -8.11 -8.90 -21.94
CA GLU A 66 -8.70 -10.20 -22.27
C GLU A 66 -10.20 -10.09 -22.54
N CYS A 67 -10.76 -11.13 -23.16
CA CYS A 67 -12.19 -11.18 -23.49
C CYS A 67 -13.03 -11.30 -22.21
N ALA A 68 -14.18 -10.62 -22.18
CA ALA A 68 -15.18 -10.79 -21.14
C ALA A 68 -16.39 -11.56 -21.68
N GLU A 69 -17.05 -12.33 -20.81
CA GLU A 69 -18.32 -12.95 -21.17
C GLU A 69 -19.33 -11.87 -21.54
N SER A 70 -19.96 -12.04 -22.71
CA SER A 70 -20.96 -11.09 -23.19
C SER A 70 -22.31 -11.46 -22.61
N ALA A 71 -22.83 -10.63 -21.71
CA ALA A 71 -24.23 -10.72 -21.30
C ALA A 71 -25.14 -10.56 -22.52
N VAL A 72 -26.00 -11.56 -22.76
CA VAL A 72 -26.96 -11.56 -23.86
C VAL A 72 -28.09 -10.59 -23.52
N GLY A 73 -28.09 -9.43 -24.18
CA GLY A 73 -29.23 -8.50 -24.15
C GLY A 73 -30.23 -8.87 -25.25
N ALA A 74 -31.52 -8.67 -25.01
CA ALA A 74 -32.64 -9.11 -25.86
C ALA A 74 -32.68 -8.52 -27.30
N THR A 75 -31.84 -7.52 -27.62
CA THR A 75 -31.87 -6.77 -28.90
C THR A 75 -30.57 -6.82 -29.70
N CYS A 76 -29.55 -7.56 -29.26
CA CYS A 76 -28.31 -7.70 -30.04
C CYS A 76 -28.16 -9.14 -30.52
N ASN A 77 -27.90 -9.30 -31.81
CA ASN A 77 -27.56 -10.59 -32.36
C ASN A 77 -26.13 -10.95 -31.92
N LEU A 78 -25.89 -12.22 -31.59
CA LEU A 78 -24.55 -12.78 -31.44
C LEU A 78 -24.07 -13.26 -32.82
N PRO A 79 -23.01 -12.66 -33.40
CA PRO A 79 -22.30 -13.41 -34.43
C PRO A 79 -20.77 -13.36 -34.35
N LYS A 80 -20.22 -14.49 -34.80
CA LYS A 80 -18.85 -14.80 -35.26
C LYS A 80 -17.71 -14.64 -34.26
N ASN A 81 -17.16 -15.79 -33.86
CA ASN A 81 -15.74 -15.90 -33.51
C ASN A 81 -14.91 -15.61 -34.77
N PHE A 82 -14.10 -14.56 -34.77
CA PHE A 82 -13.10 -14.36 -35.81
C PHE A 82 -11.91 -15.29 -35.49
N SER A 83 -12.04 -16.57 -35.80
CA SER A 83 -11.18 -17.67 -35.30
C SER A 83 -9.69 -17.62 -35.69
N LYS A 84 -9.20 -16.52 -36.30
CA LYS A 84 -7.80 -16.34 -36.72
C LYS A 84 -7.19 -14.96 -36.45
N ASN A 85 -7.89 -14.06 -35.75
CA ASN A 85 -7.41 -12.68 -35.57
C ASN A 85 -6.70 -12.47 -34.22
N ARG A 86 -5.86 -11.43 -34.12
CA ARG A 86 -5.25 -11.00 -32.85
C ARG A 86 -6.29 -10.30 -31.97
N PHE A 87 -6.05 -10.22 -30.67
CA PHE A 87 -6.87 -9.44 -29.75
C PHE A 87 -7.04 -7.98 -30.26
N PRO A 88 -8.24 -7.37 -30.17
CA PRO A 88 -9.47 -7.88 -29.55
C PRO A 88 -10.34 -8.74 -30.48
N LEU A 89 -9.99 -8.92 -31.74
CA LEU A 89 -10.87 -9.50 -32.75
C LEU A 89 -11.12 -11.00 -32.56
N CYS A 90 -10.25 -11.73 -31.86
CA CYS A 90 -10.51 -13.14 -31.51
C CYS A 90 -11.57 -13.33 -30.42
N CYS A 91 -12.02 -12.26 -29.75
CA CYS A 91 -13.06 -12.33 -28.74
C CYS A 91 -14.45 -12.49 -29.37
N ALA A 92 -15.38 -13.04 -28.59
CA ALA A 92 -16.79 -13.00 -28.93
C ALA A 92 -17.27 -11.55 -29.10
N SER A 93 -18.08 -11.32 -30.13
CA SER A 93 -18.62 -10.00 -30.45
C SER A 93 -20.14 -10.06 -30.58
N ARG A 94 -20.78 -8.91 -30.36
CA ARG A 94 -22.20 -8.72 -30.64
C ARG A 94 -22.38 -7.55 -31.59
N THR A 95 -23.34 -7.68 -32.49
CA THR A 95 -23.73 -6.60 -33.39
C THR A 95 -25.12 -6.14 -32.97
N CYS A 96 -25.21 -4.85 -32.63
CA CYS A 96 -26.48 -4.24 -32.24
C CYS A 96 -27.02 -3.39 -33.41
N ASP A 97 -28.32 -3.08 -33.38
CA ASP A 97 -29.01 -2.30 -34.42
C ASP A 97 -28.34 -0.94 -34.61
N GLY A 98 -27.57 -0.82 -35.71
CA GLY A 98 -26.62 0.28 -35.93
C GLY A 98 -25.34 -0.12 -36.69
N ARG A 99 -25.11 -1.43 -36.92
CA ARG A 99 -23.91 -2.03 -37.56
C ARG A 99 -22.61 -1.86 -36.76
N GLU A 100 -22.67 -1.35 -35.55
CA GLU A 100 -21.52 -1.33 -34.65
C GLU A 100 -21.32 -2.73 -34.06
N THR A 101 -20.07 -3.20 -34.10
CA THR A 101 -19.69 -4.47 -33.48
C THR A 101 -19.00 -4.19 -32.16
N ILE A 102 -19.57 -4.69 -31.07
CA ILE A 102 -19.08 -4.47 -29.72
C ILE A 102 -18.42 -5.76 -29.23
N ILE A 103 -17.16 -5.63 -28.81
CA ILE A 103 -16.41 -6.67 -28.11
C ILE A 103 -16.24 -6.22 -26.67
N ASN A 104 -16.71 -7.01 -25.72
CA ASN A 104 -16.51 -6.76 -24.30
C ASN A 104 -15.20 -7.41 -23.85
N GLY A 105 -14.46 -6.70 -23.00
CA GLY A 105 -13.23 -7.17 -22.42
C GLY A 105 -13.07 -6.71 -20.99
N ILE A 106 -12.04 -7.23 -20.34
CA ILE A 106 -11.55 -6.77 -19.05
C ILE A 106 -10.08 -6.39 -19.26
N ILE A 107 -9.67 -5.29 -18.65
CA ILE A 107 -8.27 -4.90 -18.54
C ILE A 107 -7.83 -5.11 -17.09
N THR A 108 -6.79 -5.91 -16.88
CA THR A 108 -6.16 -6.15 -15.58
C THR A 108 -4.82 -5.43 -15.54
N TYR A 109 -4.66 -4.55 -14.57
CA TYR A 109 -3.42 -3.82 -14.33
C TYR A 109 -2.69 -4.44 -13.14
N TYR A 110 -1.38 -4.58 -13.27
CA TYR A 110 -0.44 -4.91 -12.21
C TYR A 110 0.55 -3.76 -12.10
N SER A 111 0.89 -3.35 -10.88
CA SER A 111 1.90 -2.33 -10.59
C SER A 111 2.81 -2.77 -9.45
N ALA A 112 4.00 -2.16 -9.36
CA ALA A 112 4.90 -2.33 -8.23
C ALA A 112 5.47 -0.98 -7.76
N GLU A 113 5.42 -0.73 -6.45
CA GLU A 113 6.00 0.47 -5.81
C GLU A 113 7.50 0.29 -5.48
N GLY A 114 8.20 1.42 -5.28
CA GLY A 114 9.62 1.49 -4.87
C GLY A 114 10.60 1.84 -6.00
N ALA A 115 11.67 2.56 -5.69
CA ALA A 115 12.74 2.87 -6.65
C ALA A 115 13.43 1.59 -7.17
N ALA A 116 14.17 1.69 -8.28
CA ALA A 116 15.10 0.64 -8.71
C ALA A 116 16.15 0.43 -7.62
N GLN A 117 15.91 -0.50 -6.69
CA GLN A 117 17.01 -1.13 -5.97
C GLN A 117 17.76 -1.95 -7.02
N LEU A 118 18.78 -1.30 -7.59
CA LEU A 118 19.96 -1.97 -8.10
C LEU A 118 20.60 -2.69 -6.92
N SER A 119 20.08 -3.87 -6.54
CA SER A 119 20.75 -4.79 -5.62
C SER A 119 20.89 -6.15 -6.29
N ASP A 120 22.03 -6.78 -6.06
CA ASP A 120 22.66 -7.69 -7.01
C ASP A 120 22.03 -9.09 -7.16
N TYR A 121 20.96 -9.49 -6.45
CA TYR A 121 20.30 -10.80 -6.65
C TYR A 121 18.89 -10.90 -6.00
N PRO A 122 17.91 -11.66 -6.55
CA PRO A 122 17.62 -11.92 -7.96
C PRO A 122 16.71 -10.82 -8.54
N ASN A 123 16.98 -10.45 -9.80
CA ASN A 123 16.46 -9.31 -10.56
C ASN A 123 14.94 -9.32 -10.87
N PHE A 124 14.08 -9.52 -9.87
CA PHE A 124 12.64 -9.41 -10.07
C PHE A 124 11.91 -8.74 -8.92
N VAL A 125 10.99 -7.83 -9.25
CA VAL A 125 10.08 -7.16 -8.33
C VAL A 125 8.70 -7.79 -8.49
N ARG A 126 8.08 -8.19 -7.38
CA ARG A 126 6.70 -8.69 -7.38
C ARG A 126 5.70 -7.53 -7.45
N PRO A 127 4.53 -7.71 -8.08
CA PRO A 127 3.49 -6.69 -8.07
C PRO A 127 3.02 -6.42 -6.63
N THR A 128 2.82 -5.15 -6.31
CA THR A 128 2.25 -4.68 -5.04
C THR A 128 0.82 -4.15 -5.22
N GLY A 129 0.40 -3.92 -6.47
CA GLY A 129 -0.96 -3.50 -6.81
C GLY A 129 -1.53 -4.32 -7.95
N LYS A 130 -2.85 -4.51 -7.91
CA LYS A 130 -3.65 -5.10 -8.98
C LYS A 130 -5.01 -4.40 -9.04
N TRP A 131 -5.56 -4.19 -10.22
CA TRP A 131 -6.95 -3.75 -10.37
C TRP A 131 -7.45 -4.10 -11.76
N THR A 132 -8.76 -4.15 -11.92
CA THR A 132 -9.41 -4.46 -13.19
C THR A 132 -10.26 -3.30 -13.65
N ALA A 133 -10.55 -3.17 -14.93
CA ALA A 133 -11.63 -2.31 -15.41
C ALA A 133 -12.38 -3.00 -16.55
N PRO A 134 -13.71 -2.82 -16.65
CA PRO A 134 -14.44 -3.19 -17.85
C PRO A 134 -13.98 -2.35 -19.04
N VAL A 135 -13.87 -2.98 -20.20
CA VAL A 135 -13.51 -2.29 -21.45
C VAL A 135 -14.39 -2.77 -22.60
N LYS A 136 -14.74 -1.86 -23.52
CA LYS A 136 -15.48 -2.16 -24.75
C LYS A 136 -14.67 -1.72 -25.95
N TYR A 137 -14.55 -2.59 -26.94
CA TYR A 137 -14.02 -2.24 -28.26
C TYR A 137 -15.19 -2.13 -29.23
N ILE A 138 -15.43 -0.91 -29.73
CA ILE A 138 -16.57 -0.64 -30.62
C ILE A 138 -16.02 -0.43 -32.03
N LEU A 139 -16.17 -1.46 -32.86
CA LEU A 139 -15.79 -1.44 -34.27
C LEU A 139 -16.85 -0.70 -35.08
N GLY A 140 -16.42 0.13 -36.04
CA GLY A 140 -17.31 0.92 -36.90
C GLY A 140 -17.70 2.28 -36.33
N ALA A 141 -17.28 2.59 -35.10
CA ALA A 141 -17.50 3.90 -34.45
C ALA A 141 -16.75 5.06 -35.11
N CYS A 142 -15.78 4.76 -35.98
CA CYS A 142 -14.98 5.74 -36.71
C CYS A 142 -15.34 5.73 -38.19
N LYS A 143 -15.68 6.91 -38.74
CA LYS A 143 -15.97 7.12 -40.17
C LYS A 143 -15.08 8.26 -40.68
N ASN A 144 -14.33 8.02 -41.76
CA ASN A 144 -13.42 9.00 -42.38
C ASN A 144 -12.47 9.67 -41.36
N GLY A 145 -11.87 8.88 -40.47
CA GLY A 145 -10.96 9.36 -39.42
C GLY A 145 -11.63 10.09 -38.26
N LYS A 146 -12.96 10.27 -38.28
CA LYS A 146 -13.73 10.89 -37.20
C LYS A 146 -14.45 9.82 -36.39
N CYS A 147 -14.09 9.69 -35.11
CA CYS A 147 -14.72 8.74 -34.19
C CYS A 147 -15.78 9.43 -33.34
N ARG A 148 -16.87 8.73 -33.03
CA ARG A 148 -17.93 9.23 -32.14
C ARG A 148 -18.30 8.21 -31.07
N TYR A 149 -18.68 8.68 -29.90
CA TYR A 149 -19.22 7.87 -28.81
C TYR A 149 -20.17 8.70 -27.96
N ALA A 150 -21.38 8.19 -27.69
CA ALA A 150 -22.39 8.86 -26.86
C ALA A 150 -22.60 10.35 -27.20
N ASN A 151 -22.71 10.69 -28.49
CA ASN A 151 -22.82 12.06 -29.03
C ASN A 151 -21.58 12.96 -28.89
N HIS A 152 -20.44 12.43 -28.41
CA HIS A 152 -19.17 13.14 -28.36
C HIS A 152 -18.27 12.76 -29.54
N SER A 153 -17.55 13.74 -30.08
CA SER A 153 -16.48 13.50 -31.06
C SER A 153 -15.18 13.16 -30.33
N ILE A 154 -14.49 12.11 -30.78
CA ILE A 154 -13.30 11.57 -30.13
C ILE A 154 -12.10 11.73 -31.08
N TYR A 155 -11.06 12.43 -30.61
CA TYR A 155 -9.87 12.74 -31.41
C TYR A 155 -8.70 11.81 -31.08
N HIS A 156 -8.33 11.69 -29.80
CA HIS A 156 -7.28 10.80 -29.31
C HIS A 156 -7.75 10.02 -28.10
N GLU A 157 -7.69 10.64 -26.93
CA GLU A 157 -8.26 10.14 -25.69
C GLU A 157 -9.19 11.22 -25.15
N THR A 158 -10.41 10.86 -24.78
CA THR A 158 -11.43 11.78 -24.33
C THR A 158 -12.04 11.23 -23.05
N MET A 159 -11.92 12.01 -21.98
CA MET A 159 -12.46 11.69 -20.67
C MET A 159 -13.87 12.27 -20.55
N LEU A 160 -14.86 11.39 -20.35
CA LEU A 160 -16.27 11.78 -20.26
C LEU A 160 -16.76 11.78 -18.81
N THR A 161 -17.79 12.58 -18.56
CA THR A 161 -18.50 12.65 -17.27
C THR A 161 -19.68 11.66 -17.23
N THR A 162 -20.49 11.66 -18.29
CA THR A 162 -21.69 10.81 -18.40
C THR A 162 -21.75 10.16 -19.79
N PRO A 163 -21.50 8.85 -19.90
CA PRO A 163 -21.02 7.93 -18.86
C PRO A 163 -19.60 8.28 -18.39
N CYS A 164 -19.24 7.90 -17.16
CA CYS A 164 -17.92 8.13 -16.58
C CYS A 164 -16.90 7.14 -17.16
N VAL A 165 -16.27 7.50 -18.29
CA VAL A 165 -15.38 6.60 -19.07
C VAL A 165 -14.23 7.37 -19.72
N SER A 166 -13.12 6.66 -19.99
CA SER A 166 -12.09 7.09 -20.94
C SER A 166 -12.36 6.47 -22.31
N VAL A 167 -12.44 7.28 -23.36
CA VAL A 167 -12.60 6.81 -24.74
C VAL A 167 -11.34 7.10 -25.53
N LYS A 168 -10.69 6.06 -26.05
CA LYS A 168 -9.45 6.16 -26.81
C LYS A 168 -9.62 5.67 -28.25
N THR A 169 -9.13 6.45 -29.20
CA THR A 169 -8.98 6.09 -30.61
C THR A 169 -7.58 5.54 -30.85
N TYR A 170 -7.44 4.71 -31.88
CA TYR A 170 -6.13 4.24 -32.34
C TYR A 170 -5.93 4.69 -33.78
N PRO A 171 -4.85 5.46 -34.08
CA PRO A 171 -4.54 5.86 -35.45
C PRO A 171 -4.51 4.65 -36.39
N GLY A 172 -5.17 4.78 -37.55
CA GLY A 172 -5.27 3.71 -38.54
C GLY A 172 -6.21 2.56 -38.18
N ARG A 173 -6.98 2.65 -37.08
CA ARG A 173 -7.98 1.64 -36.72
C ARG A 173 -9.40 2.21 -36.73
N ASN A 174 -10.34 1.44 -37.27
CA ASN A 174 -11.76 1.80 -37.33
C ASN A 174 -12.52 1.45 -36.02
N HIS A 175 -11.87 1.57 -34.87
CA HIS A 175 -12.51 1.29 -33.59
C HIS A 175 -12.03 2.19 -32.48
N ILE A 176 -12.89 2.33 -31.47
CA ILE A 176 -12.59 2.98 -30.21
C ILE A 176 -12.51 1.96 -29.09
N ARG A 177 -11.70 2.26 -28.07
CA ARG A 177 -11.67 1.55 -26.79
C ARG A 177 -12.31 2.45 -25.72
N VAL A 178 -13.39 1.97 -25.12
CA VAL A 178 -14.08 2.63 -24.01
C VAL A 178 -13.72 1.90 -22.73
N GLN A 179 -13.03 2.56 -21.82
CA GLN A 179 -12.64 2.02 -20.52
C GLN A 179 -13.51 2.64 -19.42
N GLU A 180 -14.13 1.77 -18.62
CA GLU A 180 -14.94 2.15 -17.48
C GLU A 180 -14.10 2.29 -16.21
N CYS A 181 -14.73 2.67 -15.10
CA CYS A 181 -14.03 2.87 -13.84
C CYS A 181 -13.34 1.60 -13.32
N PRO A 182 -12.19 1.75 -12.65
CA PRO A 182 -11.51 0.65 -11.98
C PRO A 182 -12.40 -0.07 -10.97
N THR A 183 -12.28 -1.38 -10.93
CA THR A 183 -12.81 -2.30 -9.95
C THR A 183 -11.63 -3.01 -9.27
N PHE A 184 -11.63 -3.03 -7.94
CA PHE A 184 -10.61 -3.72 -7.16
C PHE A 184 -11.17 -5.08 -6.75
N PRO A 185 -10.64 -6.20 -7.28
CA PRO A 185 -11.10 -7.51 -6.88
C PRO A 185 -10.80 -7.76 -5.39
N ALA A 186 -11.51 -8.68 -4.75
CA ALA A 186 -11.23 -9.11 -3.37
C ALA A 186 -9.97 -10.01 -3.29
N SER A 187 -8.90 -9.64 -4.01
CA SER A 187 -7.65 -10.39 -4.04
C SER A 187 -6.71 -9.94 -2.92
N ARG A 188 -5.83 -10.84 -2.45
CA ARG A 188 -4.84 -10.52 -1.41
C ARG A 188 -3.82 -9.44 -1.81
N LEU A 189 -3.69 -9.16 -3.12
CA LEU A 189 -2.81 -8.14 -3.67
C LEU A 189 -3.41 -6.72 -3.58
N THR A 190 -4.68 -6.62 -3.24
CA THR A 190 -5.49 -5.43 -3.49
C THR A 190 -6.35 -5.09 -2.29
N ASN A 191 -5.79 -5.19 -1.07
CA ASN A 191 -6.42 -4.80 0.20
C ASN A 191 -6.70 -3.29 0.26
N CYS A 192 -7.35 -2.77 -0.77
CA CYS A 192 -7.65 -1.39 -1.02
C CYS A 192 -9.04 -1.13 -0.47
N VAL A 193 -9.17 -0.03 0.23
CA VAL A 193 -10.45 0.40 0.78
C VAL A 193 -11.02 1.47 -0.13
N LYS A 194 -12.29 1.34 -0.50
CA LYS A 194 -13.03 2.40 -1.19
C LYS A 194 -13.17 3.58 -0.24
N LEU A 195 -12.65 4.74 -0.64
CA LEU A 195 -12.76 5.98 0.12
C LEU A 195 -14.10 6.69 -0.17
N ASN A 196 -14.46 6.79 -1.45
CA ASN A 196 -15.71 7.39 -1.91
C ASN A 196 -16.10 6.89 -3.31
N ASP A 197 -17.24 7.38 -3.82
CA ASP A 197 -17.81 7.02 -5.14
C ASP A 197 -17.31 7.87 -6.32
N GLY A 198 -16.40 8.82 -6.07
CA GLY A 198 -16.02 9.86 -7.02
C GLY A 198 -17.07 10.95 -7.17
N ASN A 199 -16.70 12.06 -7.81
CA ASN A 199 -17.63 13.16 -8.09
C ASN A 199 -18.31 12.94 -9.45
N LYS A 200 -19.60 12.59 -9.45
CA LYS A 200 -20.36 12.31 -10.68
C LYS A 200 -20.50 13.50 -11.63
N LYS A 201 -20.13 14.71 -11.22
CA LYS A 201 -20.10 15.92 -12.07
C LYS A 201 -18.77 16.13 -12.76
N ASP A 202 -17.70 15.46 -12.32
CA ASP A 202 -16.37 15.62 -12.89
C ASP A 202 -16.15 14.68 -14.08
N ARG A 203 -15.07 14.89 -14.83
CA ARG A 203 -14.67 13.98 -15.92
C ARG A 203 -13.89 12.80 -15.36
N TYR A 204 -13.84 11.70 -16.11
CA TYR A 204 -12.93 10.60 -15.81
C TYR A 204 -11.48 11.10 -15.64
N PRO A 205 -10.70 10.60 -14.67
CA PRO A 205 -11.03 9.55 -13.70
C PRO A 205 -11.74 10.05 -12.43
N ASN A 206 -11.95 11.35 -12.25
CA ASN A 206 -12.47 11.93 -10.99
C ASN A 206 -13.92 11.54 -10.67
N CYS A 207 -14.70 11.17 -11.68
CA CYS A 207 -16.04 10.61 -11.48
C CYS A 207 -16.05 9.12 -11.08
N CYS A 208 -14.89 8.47 -11.06
CA CYS A 208 -14.73 7.08 -10.61
C CYS A 208 -14.54 7.00 -9.10
N PRO A 209 -14.93 5.87 -8.49
CA PRO A 209 -14.64 5.62 -7.08
C PRO A 209 -13.15 5.71 -6.80
N LEU A 210 -12.80 6.43 -5.72
CA LEU A 210 -11.44 6.54 -5.23
C LEU A 210 -11.17 5.39 -4.26
N TYR A 211 -10.05 4.71 -4.46
CA TYR A 211 -9.59 3.64 -3.58
C TYR A 211 -8.21 3.99 -3.04
N MET A 212 -7.97 3.61 -1.79
CA MET A 212 -6.67 3.71 -1.15
C MET A 212 -6.17 2.30 -0.86
N CYS A 213 -5.03 1.96 -1.46
CA CYS A 213 -4.30 0.73 -1.19
C CYS A 213 -3.15 1.06 -0.22
N PRO A 214 -2.88 0.23 0.80
CA PRO A 214 -1.74 0.48 1.69
C PRO A 214 -0.44 0.53 0.87
N PRO A 215 0.37 1.59 1.00
CA PRO A 215 1.77 1.53 0.59
C PRO A 215 2.43 0.44 1.44
N GLY A 216 3.44 -0.23 0.91
CA GLY A 216 4.10 -1.39 1.53
C GLY A 216 4.07 -1.40 3.07
N ARG A 217 3.47 -2.46 3.63
CA ARG A 217 3.20 -2.74 5.05
C ARG A 217 4.15 -1.99 6.02
N GLN A 218 3.64 -0.99 6.73
CA GLN A 218 4.31 -0.44 7.92
C GLN A 218 3.58 -0.94 9.16
N GLN A 219 4.16 -1.94 9.83
CA GLN A 219 3.77 -2.28 11.20
C GLN A 219 4.17 -1.12 12.10
N ARG A 220 3.19 -0.35 12.55
CA ARG A 220 3.40 0.77 13.47
C ARG A 220 3.08 0.30 14.88
N ASN A 221 4.08 0.37 15.75
CA ASN A 221 3.97 -0.03 17.16
C ASN A 221 4.04 1.22 18.04
N THR A 222 3.17 1.29 19.05
CA THR A 222 3.27 2.30 20.10
C THR A 222 4.22 1.78 21.17
N THR A 223 5.16 2.63 21.61
CA THR A 223 6.13 2.28 22.65
C THR A 223 5.96 3.18 23.85
N PHE A 224 5.81 2.60 25.03
CA PHE A 224 5.80 3.32 26.30
C PHE A 224 6.68 2.63 27.33
N VAL A 225 7.10 3.37 28.35
CA VAL A 225 8.01 2.90 29.40
C VAL A 225 7.29 2.95 30.74
N VAL A 226 7.30 1.82 31.45
CA VAL A 226 6.66 1.67 32.75
C VAL A 226 7.74 1.36 33.79
N ARG A 227 7.64 1.96 34.98
CA ARG A 227 8.44 1.51 36.14
C ARG A 227 7.86 0.22 36.67
N THR A 228 8.71 -0.75 36.97
CA THR A 228 8.31 -2.09 37.39
C THR A 228 9.03 -2.48 38.67
N ASP A 229 8.40 -3.34 39.46
CA ASP A 229 9.06 -4.02 40.57
C ASP A 229 9.93 -5.16 40.05
N THR A 230 11.06 -5.36 40.73
CA THR A 230 11.99 -6.46 40.42
C THR A 230 11.83 -7.54 41.47
N HIS A 231 11.56 -8.77 41.02
CA HIS A 231 11.50 -9.96 41.88
C HIS A 231 12.51 -10.99 41.39
N GLN A 232 13.42 -11.43 42.27
CA GLN A 232 14.46 -12.42 41.95
C GLN A 232 15.29 -12.12 40.69
N GLY A 233 15.58 -10.83 40.42
CA GLY A 233 16.34 -10.41 39.24
C GLY A 233 15.53 -10.43 37.92
N MET A 234 14.20 -10.49 38.00
CA MET A 234 13.28 -10.39 36.86
C MET A 234 12.37 -9.17 37.02
N CYS A 235 11.89 -8.60 35.91
CA CYS A 235 10.85 -7.58 35.94
C CYS A 235 9.47 -8.24 36.08
N ARG A 236 8.59 -7.62 36.86
CA ARG A 236 7.19 -8.03 36.98
C ARG A 236 6.25 -7.06 36.28
N TYR A 237 5.61 -7.49 35.20
CA TYR A 237 4.68 -6.64 34.46
C TYR A 237 3.48 -7.43 33.93
N GLY A 238 2.28 -6.90 34.16
CA GLY A 238 1.03 -7.52 33.70
C GLY A 238 0.81 -8.95 34.22
N GLY A 239 1.18 -9.21 35.48
CA GLY A 239 1.05 -10.52 36.12
C GLY A 239 2.14 -11.55 35.75
N ASN A 240 3.09 -11.20 34.88
CA ASN A 240 4.15 -12.10 34.42
C ASN A 240 5.54 -11.61 34.89
N ASP A 241 6.38 -12.55 35.30
CA ASP A 241 7.78 -12.32 35.62
C ASP A 241 8.65 -12.74 34.43
N PHE A 242 9.54 -11.86 33.96
CA PHE A 242 10.44 -12.16 32.84
C PHE A 242 11.77 -11.40 32.95
N LYS A 243 12.82 -12.01 32.40
CA LYS A 243 14.20 -11.50 32.51
C LYS A 243 14.58 -10.53 31.40
N ASP A 244 14.29 -10.90 30.15
CA ASP A 244 14.75 -10.15 28.97
C ASP A 244 13.56 -9.61 28.19
N THR A 245 12.75 -10.49 27.59
CA THR A 245 11.61 -10.10 26.76
C THR A 245 10.42 -11.02 26.99
N LEU A 246 9.22 -10.45 27.08
CA LEU A 246 7.94 -11.12 27.12
C LEU A 246 7.16 -10.77 25.86
N VAL A 247 6.73 -11.76 25.08
CA VAL A 247 5.90 -11.57 23.89
C VAL A 247 4.57 -12.28 24.13
N THR A 248 3.46 -11.56 23.99
CA THR A 248 2.11 -12.10 24.22
C THR A 248 1.22 -11.87 23.01
N ALA A 249 0.31 -12.80 22.75
CA ALA A 249 -0.76 -12.67 21.75
C ALA A 249 -1.98 -11.93 22.33
N GLU A 250 -2.31 -12.20 23.61
CA GLU A 250 -3.42 -11.55 24.32
C GLU A 250 -2.97 -11.09 25.72
N PRO A 251 -2.85 -9.78 25.98
CA PRO A 251 -2.91 -8.69 25.00
C PRO A 251 -1.72 -8.74 24.00
N CYS A 252 -1.91 -8.27 22.77
CA CYS A 252 -0.87 -8.29 21.74
C CYS A 252 0.23 -7.26 22.03
N ARG A 253 1.36 -7.71 22.60
CA ARG A 253 2.47 -6.82 22.99
C ARG A 253 3.81 -7.53 23.10
N THR A 254 4.87 -6.75 23.07
CA THR A 254 6.22 -7.14 23.47
C THR A 254 6.70 -6.24 24.60
N ALA A 255 7.08 -6.82 25.73
CA ALA A 255 7.66 -6.10 26.85
C ALA A 255 9.13 -6.49 27.01
N THR A 256 10.03 -5.52 27.13
CA THR A 256 11.47 -5.72 27.33
C THR A 256 11.86 -5.19 28.70
N CYS A 257 12.55 -6.01 29.49
CA CYS A 257 12.93 -5.72 30.86
C CYS A 257 14.34 -5.12 30.94
N ASP A 258 14.47 -4.01 31.65
CA ASP A 258 15.73 -3.46 32.12
C ASP A 258 15.73 -3.52 33.65
N VAL A 259 16.24 -4.63 34.18
CA VAL A 259 16.33 -4.90 35.63
C VAL A 259 17.17 -3.83 36.32
N SER A 260 18.27 -3.41 35.71
CA SER A 260 19.21 -2.43 36.27
C SER A 260 18.54 -1.08 36.51
N ARG A 261 17.59 -0.71 35.64
CA ARG A 261 16.86 0.57 35.71
C ARG A 261 15.45 0.42 36.26
N ARG A 262 15.03 -0.80 36.65
CA ARG A 262 13.67 -1.13 37.10
C ARG A 262 12.61 -0.61 36.14
N ARG A 263 12.83 -0.84 34.84
CA ARG A 263 11.98 -0.34 33.76
C ARG A 263 11.59 -1.47 32.83
N VAL A 264 10.35 -1.42 32.36
CA VAL A 264 9.86 -2.25 31.27
C VAL A 264 9.48 -1.33 30.13
N THR A 265 10.08 -1.57 28.97
CA THR A 265 9.67 -0.94 27.71
C THR A 265 8.63 -1.84 27.06
N VAL A 266 7.42 -1.34 26.90
CA VAL A 266 6.31 -2.08 26.30
C VAL A 266 6.04 -1.54 24.92
N LYS A 267 6.01 -2.44 23.94
CA LYS A 267 5.56 -2.21 22.58
C LYS A 267 4.21 -2.88 22.42
N THR A 268 3.19 -2.09 22.08
CA THR A 268 1.86 -2.58 21.75
C THR A 268 1.57 -2.26 20.29
N CYS A 269 0.49 -2.84 19.78
CA CYS A 269 -0.14 -2.34 18.57
C CYS A 269 -0.55 -0.88 18.77
N LEU A 270 -0.71 -0.13 17.67
CA LEU A 270 -1.33 1.19 17.73
C LEU A 270 -2.71 1.08 18.40
N ASP A 271 -3.03 2.01 19.31
CA ASP A 271 -4.37 2.05 19.89
C ASP A 271 -5.31 2.94 19.05
N GLU A 272 -6.63 2.85 19.29
CA GLU A 272 -7.61 3.68 18.57
C GLU A 272 -7.49 5.18 18.88
N GLU A 273 -6.84 5.57 19.98
CA GLU A 273 -6.59 6.98 20.30
C GLU A 273 -5.41 7.54 19.50
N ASP A 274 -4.40 6.71 19.22
CA ASP A 274 -3.30 6.92 18.29
C ASP A 274 -3.80 6.92 16.83
N LEU A 275 -5.02 6.43 16.57
CA LEU A 275 -5.70 6.45 15.27
C LEU A 275 -6.65 7.63 15.07
N LYS A 276 -6.71 8.59 16.01
CA LYS A 276 -7.39 9.89 15.77
C LYS A 276 -6.74 10.74 14.67
N TRP A 277 -5.75 10.18 13.95
CA TRP A 277 -5.14 10.73 12.75
C TRP A 277 -6.14 10.62 11.59
N THR A 278 -6.38 11.73 10.90
CA THR A 278 -7.39 11.83 9.85
C THR A 278 -7.20 10.80 8.74
N GLY A 279 -8.09 9.79 8.73
CA GLY A 279 -8.25 8.86 7.61
C GLY A 279 -7.48 7.55 7.70
N CYS A 280 -6.73 7.29 8.79
CA CYS A 280 -6.15 5.98 9.02
C CYS A 280 -7.26 4.94 9.32
N LYS A 281 -7.25 3.80 8.64
CA LYS A 281 -8.18 2.68 8.90
C LYS A 281 -7.42 1.44 9.35
N ALA A 282 -7.86 0.86 10.46
CA ALA A 282 -7.43 -0.46 10.90
C ALA A 282 -7.94 -1.52 9.91
N VAL A 283 -7.05 -2.43 9.51
CA VAL A 283 -7.39 -3.61 8.71
C VAL A 283 -6.96 -4.87 9.47
N PRO A 284 -7.79 -5.92 9.48
CA PRO A 284 -7.44 -7.18 10.14
C PRO A 284 -6.12 -7.74 9.58
N PRO A 285 -5.27 -8.33 10.43
CA PRO A 285 -4.02 -8.94 9.98
C PRO A 285 -4.29 -10.10 9.02
N LEU A 286 -3.43 -10.24 8.00
CA LEU A 286 -3.57 -11.24 6.94
C LEU A 286 -3.35 -12.69 7.39
N GLU A 287 -2.66 -12.89 8.52
CA GLU A 287 -2.41 -14.21 9.11
C GLU A 287 -3.01 -14.27 10.51
N HIS A 288 -3.45 -15.47 10.89
CA HIS A 288 -4.28 -15.79 12.05
C HIS A 288 -4.07 -14.90 13.30
N ARG A 289 -5.19 -14.57 13.98
CA ARG A 289 -5.26 -13.94 15.32
C ARG A 289 -4.41 -14.61 16.42
N ASN A 290 -3.82 -15.79 16.14
CA ASN A 290 -3.07 -16.59 17.11
C ASN A 290 -1.56 -16.31 17.11
N GLY A 291 -1.06 -15.40 16.27
CA GLY A 291 0.36 -14.99 16.29
C GLY A 291 0.71 -14.15 17.53
N SER A 292 1.94 -14.23 18.01
CA SER A 292 2.44 -13.31 19.05
C SER A 292 2.88 -11.98 18.43
N HIS A 293 2.97 -10.90 19.22
CA HIS A 293 3.38 -9.58 18.72
C HIS A 293 4.71 -9.64 17.93
N PRO A 294 4.83 -8.96 16.77
CA PRO A 294 3.89 -7.99 16.19
C PRO A 294 2.81 -8.60 15.28
N LEU A 295 2.74 -9.93 15.13
CA LEU A 295 1.86 -10.59 14.15
C LEU A 295 0.37 -10.51 14.51
N CYS A 296 0.03 -10.40 15.79
CA CYS A 296 -1.34 -10.15 16.24
C CYS A 296 -1.78 -8.69 16.11
N CYS A 297 -0.90 -7.78 15.67
CA CYS A 297 -1.29 -6.39 15.47
C CYS A 297 -2.10 -6.21 14.19
N PRO A 298 -3.17 -5.41 14.21
CA PRO A 298 -3.84 -4.99 12.98
C PRO A 298 -2.87 -4.20 12.11
N ASP A 299 -3.03 -4.36 10.79
CA ASP A 299 -2.38 -3.51 9.82
C ASP A 299 -3.13 -2.16 9.78
N TYR A 300 -2.45 -1.08 9.42
CA TYR A 300 -3.07 0.25 9.28
C TYR A 300 -2.81 0.83 7.90
N ILE A 301 -3.86 1.36 7.29
CA ILE A 301 -3.80 2.08 6.02
C ILE A 301 -3.96 3.56 6.35
N CYS A 302 -2.90 4.33 6.17
CA CYS A 302 -2.88 5.78 6.37
C CYS A 302 -2.50 6.49 5.07
N PRO A 303 -3.00 7.72 4.81
CA PRO A 303 -2.45 8.56 3.76
C PRO A 303 -0.95 8.82 3.99
N ASP A 304 -0.18 9.03 2.92
CA ASP A 304 1.25 9.31 2.99
C ASP A 304 1.50 10.60 3.77
N MET A 305 2.27 10.50 4.85
CA MET A 305 2.63 11.64 5.70
C MET A 305 4.12 11.92 5.62
N LYS A 306 4.45 13.17 5.32
CA LYS A 306 5.82 13.66 5.42
C LYS A 306 6.03 14.22 6.82
N VAL A 307 6.76 13.49 7.66
CA VAL A 307 7.24 14.04 8.93
C VAL A 307 8.34 15.03 8.60
N ASP A 308 8.02 16.33 8.61
CA ASP A 308 9.04 17.37 8.54
C ASP A 308 10.04 17.20 9.69
N ARG A 309 11.32 17.50 9.40
CA ARG A 309 12.39 17.37 10.39
C ARG A 309 12.08 18.30 11.55
N LEU A 310 12.04 17.74 12.77
CA LEU A 310 11.94 18.55 13.98
C LEU A 310 13.03 19.63 13.97
N PRO A 311 12.71 20.87 14.38
CA PRO A 311 13.68 21.95 14.43
C PRO A 311 14.85 21.55 15.33
N LYS A 312 16.04 22.08 15.01
CA LYS A 312 17.23 21.85 15.84
C LYS A 312 17.00 22.43 17.24
N PRO A 313 17.46 21.75 18.31
CA PRO A 313 17.34 22.27 19.66
C PRO A 313 18.04 23.63 19.79
N LEU A 314 17.47 24.50 20.62
CA LEU A 314 18.08 25.75 21.03
C LEU A 314 18.86 25.52 22.32
N ALA A 315 20.17 25.78 22.29
CA ALA A 315 21.03 25.66 23.45
C ALA A 315 20.90 26.91 24.34
N HIS A 316 20.61 26.71 25.63
CA HIS A 316 20.51 27.76 26.62
C HIS A 316 21.54 27.56 27.74
N ALA A 317 22.12 28.65 28.23
CA ALA A 317 22.88 28.64 29.48
C ALA A 317 21.91 28.53 30.67
N GLY A 318 22.15 27.55 31.55
CA GLY A 318 21.33 27.30 32.74
C GLY A 318 22.04 27.59 34.06
N GLN A 319 21.33 27.42 35.17
CA GLN A 319 21.96 27.31 36.50
C GLN A 319 22.14 25.82 36.82
N PHE A 320 23.23 25.47 37.52
CA PHE A 320 23.61 24.07 37.75
C PHE A 320 24.01 23.86 39.20
N VAL A 321 23.48 22.80 39.81
CA VAL A 321 23.90 22.33 41.14
C VAL A 321 24.32 20.87 40.97
N SER A 322 25.64 20.62 40.98
CA SER A 322 26.22 19.31 40.70
C SER A 322 25.79 18.75 39.34
N ASP A 323 24.98 17.68 39.31
CA ASP A 323 24.44 17.02 38.12
C ASP A 323 22.99 17.44 37.79
N VAL A 324 22.46 18.45 38.48
CA VAL A 324 21.08 18.94 38.33
C VAL A 324 21.07 20.27 37.58
N CYS A 325 20.34 20.33 36.47
CA CYS A 325 20.01 21.55 35.77
C CYS A 325 18.83 22.27 36.45
N ILE A 326 18.93 23.59 36.52
CA ILE A 326 17.87 24.51 36.92
C ILE A 326 17.56 25.39 35.72
N PHE A 327 16.37 25.21 35.16
CA PHE A 327 15.89 25.97 34.00
C PHE A 327 14.42 26.34 34.23
N ARG A 328 14.08 27.64 34.09
CA ARG A 328 12.73 28.19 34.36
C ARG A 328 12.13 27.66 35.67
N GLU A 329 12.90 27.75 36.75
CA GLU A 329 12.51 27.35 38.12
C GLU A 329 12.24 25.84 38.33
N ARG A 330 12.56 24.99 37.35
CA ARG A 330 12.43 23.52 37.48
C ARG A 330 13.80 22.84 37.57
N TYR A 331 13.84 21.77 38.36
CA TYR A 331 15.03 20.97 38.64
C TYR A 331 14.97 19.62 37.91
N PHE A 332 15.98 19.28 37.11
CA PHE A 332 16.01 18.03 36.35
C PHE A 332 17.45 17.60 35.99
N ARG A 333 17.69 16.29 35.83
CA ARG A 333 19.04 15.71 35.61
C ARG A 333 19.32 15.24 34.18
N ARG A 334 18.28 14.99 33.39
CA ARG A 334 18.39 14.51 32.00
C ARG A 334 17.32 15.18 31.17
N ASP A 335 16.17 14.53 31.05
CA ASP A 335 15.08 15.02 30.22
C ASP A 335 13.93 15.48 31.12
N LEU A 336 13.38 16.65 30.83
CA LEU A 336 12.12 17.12 31.38
C LEU A 336 11.18 17.43 30.23
N TYR A 337 9.94 16.95 30.33
CA TYR A 337 8.88 17.24 29.36
C TYR A 337 7.91 18.22 30.02
N THR A 338 7.55 19.28 29.30
CA THR A 338 6.61 20.29 29.76
C THR A 338 5.35 20.22 28.92
N ASP A 339 4.27 19.74 29.53
CA ASP A 339 2.99 19.56 28.84
C ASP A 339 2.32 20.91 28.52
N ASP A 340 2.61 21.95 29.30
CA ASP A 340 2.10 23.31 29.17
C ASP A 340 2.69 24.08 27.98
N THR A 341 3.98 23.89 27.69
CA THR A 341 4.67 24.57 26.58
C THR A 341 4.97 23.64 25.39
N CYS A 342 4.66 22.35 25.50
CA CYS A 342 5.05 21.32 24.54
C CYS A 342 6.56 21.37 24.22
N GLU A 343 7.40 21.37 25.25
CA GLU A 343 8.85 21.37 25.10
C GLU A 343 9.45 20.09 25.68
N LYS A 344 10.61 19.71 25.15
CA LYS A 344 11.52 18.78 25.83
C LYS A 344 12.76 19.57 26.20
N TRP A 345 13.20 19.47 27.45
CA TRP A 345 14.46 20.06 27.92
C TRP A 345 15.44 18.94 28.22
N THR A 346 16.66 19.05 27.69
CA THR A 346 17.74 18.07 27.94
C THR A 346 18.89 18.75 28.67
N CYS A 347 19.28 18.19 29.81
CA CYS A 347 20.29 18.72 30.71
C CYS A 347 21.69 18.20 30.34
N HIS A 348 22.59 19.11 29.98
CA HIS A 348 24.00 18.83 29.75
C HIS A 348 24.84 19.46 30.87
N ALA A 349 24.74 18.91 32.08
CA ALA A 349 25.35 19.49 33.29
C ALA A 349 26.88 19.70 33.19
N LYS A 350 27.59 18.80 32.49
CA LYS A 350 29.05 18.92 32.25
C LYS A 350 29.40 20.13 31.37
N GLU A 351 28.57 20.38 30.38
CA GLU A 351 28.75 21.46 29.39
C GLU A 351 28.10 22.77 29.87
N LYS A 352 27.37 22.72 30.98
CA LYS A 352 26.56 23.82 31.51
C LYS A 352 25.56 24.36 30.48
N VAL A 353 24.94 23.46 29.72
CA VAL A 353 23.94 23.77 28.70
C VAL A 353 22.63 23.02 28.98
N VAL A 354 21.51 23.66 28.63
CA VAL A 354 20.20 23.03 28.51
C VAL A 354 19.73 23.15 27.07
N ASP A 355 19.51 22.02 26.41
CA ASP A 355 18.94 21.97 25.07
C ASP A 355 17.41 21.98 25.17
N VAL A 356 16.79 22.98 24.54
CA VAL A 356 15.34 23.13 24.50
C VAL A 356 14.85 22.77 23.11
N TYR A 357 14.01 21.74 23.06
CA TYR A 357 13.32 21.28 21.86
C TYR A 357 11.90 21.84 21.90
N THR A 358 11.57 22.69 20.94
CA THR A 358 10.24 23.30 20.80
C THR A 358 9.57 22.84 19.50
N CYS A 359 8.26 22.99 19.39
CA CYS A 359 7.57 22.82 18.12
C CYS A 359 7.85 24.00 17.20
N ASP A 360 8.00 23.74 15.91
CA ASP A 360 7.99 24.82 14.92
C ASP A 360 6.54 25.28 14.73
N PHE A 361 6.19 26.45 15.28
CA PHE A 361 4.86 27.05 15.13
C PHE A 361 4.75 27.92 13.88
N THR A 362 5.81 28.02 13.05
CA THR A 362 5.65 28.65 11.75
C THR A 362 4.71 27.76 10.94
N ILE A 363 3.49 28.24 10.69
CA ILE A 363 2.52 27.56 9.84
C ILE A 363 3.17 27.51 8.45
N PRO A 364 3.69 26.35 7.99
CA PRO A 364 4.20 26.29 6.64
C PRO A 364 3.02 26.58 5.72
N LYS A 365 3.22 27.35 4.64
CA LYS A 365 2.20 27.46 3.58
C LYS A 365 1.83 26.04 3.18
N THR A 366 0.62 25.61 3.54
CA THR A 366 0.13 24.29 3.17
C THR A 366 0.01 24.26 1.66
N GLU A 367 0.62 23.25 1.04
CA GLU A 367 0.33 22.92 -0.35
C GLU A 367 -1.18 22.64 -0.48
N PRO A 368 -1.79 22.89 -1.64
CA PRO A 368 -3.16 22.44 -1.87
C PRO A 368 -3.26 20.95 -1.53
N ASP A 369 -4.30 20.60 -0.76
CA ASP A 369 -4.61 19.25 -0.24
C ASP A 369 -3.79 18.75 0.99
N CYS A 370 -3.03 19.61 1.68
CA CYS A 370 -2.41 19.28 2.98
C CYS A 370 -3.15 19.92 4.17
N THR A 371 -3.39 19.16 5.24
CA THR A 371 -3.95 19.65 6.51
C THR A 371 -2.93 19.53 7.64
N LEU A 372 -2.78 20.60 8.44
CA LEU A 372 -1.90 20.59 9.62
C LEU A 372 -2.68 20.08 10.84
N GLU A 373 -2.12 19.12 11.56
CA GLU A 373 -2.80 18.51 12.71
C GLU A 373 -1.87 18.30 13.91
N PHE A 374 -2.48 18.28 15.10
CA PHE A 374 -1.82 17.92 16.35
C PHE A 374 -2.04 16.43 16.60
N LYS A 375 -0.99 15.66 16.90
CA LYS A 375 -1.16 14.25 17.30
C LYS A 375 -1.94 14.13 18.61
N ASN A 376 -1.55 14.88 19.66
CA ASN A 376 -2.34 15.06 20.87
C ASN A 376 -1.78 16.21 21.72
N ARG A 377 -2.54 17.29 21.94
CA ARG A 377 -2.09 18.44 22.74
C ARG A 377 -1.75 18.11 24.19
N SER A 378 -2.30 17.02 24.73
CA SER A 378 -2.12 16.58 26.12
C SER A 378 -0.98 15.57 26.29
N LYS A 379 -0.24 15.21 25.23
CA LYS A 379 0.91 14.31 25.30
C LYS A 379 2.22 15.11 25.32
N PRO A 380 3.32 14.58 25.86
CA PRO A 380 4.59 15.28 25.89
C PRO A 380 5.21 15.46 24.49
N TYR A 381 6.17 16.38 24.36
CA TYR A 381 6.94 16.60 23.12
C TYR A 381 7.55 15.28 22.59
N PRO A 382 7.55 15.03 21.26
CA PRO A 382 7.08 15.90 20.17
C PRO A 382 5.62 15.66 19.75
N ASP A 383 4.82 14.98 20.57
CA ASP A 383 3.48 14.54 20.19
C ASP A 383 2.40 15.63 20.37
N CYS A 384 2.69 16.66 21.16
CA CYS A 384 1.91 17.89 21.23
C CYS A 384 2.24 18.92 20.13
N CYS A 385 3.19 18.63 19.23
CA CYS A 385 3.53 19.52 18.11
C CYS A 385 2.57 19.38 16.92
N LEU A 386 2.37 20.49 16.21
CA LEU A 386 1.75 20.51 14.87
C LEU A 386 2.63 19.74 13.88
N ARG A 387 2.01 18.89 13.08
CA ARG A 387 2.64 18.15 11.98
C ARG A 387 1.85 18.36 10.69
N LYS A 388 2.57 18.32 9.56
CA LYS A 388 2.07 18.44 8.19
C LYS A 388 1.68 17.08 7.63
#